data_AF-A0A0S4TUJ8-F1
#
_entry.id   AF-A0A0S4TUJ8-F1
#
_cell.length_a   1.000
_cell.length_b   1.000
_cell.length_c   1.000
_cell.angle_alpha   90.00
_cell.angle_beta   90.00
_cell.angle_gamma   90.00
#
_symmetry.space_group_name_H-M   'P 1'
#
loop_
_entity.id
_entity.type
_entity.pdbx_description
1 polymer ?
#
loop_
_entity_poly.entity_id
_entity_poly.type
_entity_poly.pdbx_seq_one_letter_code
_entity_poly.pdbx_strand_id
1 'polypeptide(L)'
;MPTRVPTSTLGRSHPVTGAASTSTSTAASATQSGATTAPASGRAREGMLAELPTERTARTPSVSAAGAHAGRPAWNVQGAIETMAALSPERKKRLFKKSASPQYQYAKGLTAEQRGQLESALEQRFRNPAAPAEARDSALVMWLSVQQARLRTHTAGHRNHHNLEQFQLAAMSLPIPLLALGYRTQRRRYYSSPMRPEYRTAFNNFMRVIGDPSLSQAVRQTVAQRLEYHLRSEETIVRHERQLLGVHGAMGLAESGYEVDTNYDHVNLSALEREAAIESRGREVPSALHIQALRTERSRAANGALRHQWLTRELHAAQARAGQGGAATASAGPSSCLLYTSPSPRDKRQSRMPSSA
;
A
#
# COMPACT_ATOMS: atom_id res chain seq x y z
N MET A 1 -55.44 -22.39 23.53
CA MET A 1 -54.19 -21.72 23.93
C MET A 1 -53.06 -22.72 23.74
N PRO A 2 -52.05 -22.55 22.85
CA PRO A 2 -51.89 -21.69 21.66
C PRO A 2 -52.26 -22.47 20.36
N THR A 3 -52.89 -21.93 19.30
CA THR A 3 -52.59 -20.90 18.28
C THR A 3 -51.86 -21.44 17.04
N ARG A 4 -52.64 -21.45 15.94
CA ARG A 4 -52.36 -21.91 14.57
C ARG A 4 -51.13 -21.28 13.93
N VAL A 5 -50.41 -22.11 13.18
CA VAL A 5 -49.65 -21.73 11.99
C VAL A 5 -50.62 -21.38 10.85
N PRO A 6 -50.32 -20.35 10.04
CA PRO A 6 -50.63 -20.45 8.63
C PRO A 6 -49.42 -20.20 7.73
N THR A 7 -49.46 -20.92 6.63
CA THR A 7 -48.53 -21.02 5.52
C THR A 7 -48.64 -19.81 4.58
N SER A 8 -47.50 -19.45 3.97
CA SER A 8 -47.30 -18.81 2.65
C SER A 8 -47.93 -17.45 2.32
N THR A 9 -47.08 -16.53 1.86
CA THR A 9 -47.29 -15.88 0.54
C THR A 9 -46.00 -15.32 -0.05
N LEU A 10 -45.73 -15.73 -1.29
CA LEU A 10 -44.82 -15.11 -2.23
C LEU A 10 -45.23 -13.64 -2.46
N GLY A 11 -44.33 -12.72 -2.16
CA GLY A 11 -44.47 -11.29 -2.39
C GLY A 11 -43.41 -10.77 -3.35
N ARG A 12 -43.68 -10.95 -4.65
CA ARG A 12 -43.45 -10.00 -5.75
C ARG A 12 -42.36 -8.94 -5.52
N SER A 13 -41.16 -9.18 -6.04
CA SER A 13 -40.14 -8.16 -6.26
C SER A 13 -40.53 -7.27 -7.45
N HIS A 14 -40.91 -6.03 -7.16
CA HIS A 14 -40.98 -4.97 -8.16
C HIS A 14 -39.56 -4.49 -8.51
N PRO A 15 -39.19 -4.38 -9.80
CA PRO A 15 -37.96 -3.72 -10.20
C PRO A 15 -38.12 -2.21 -10.03
N VAL A 16 -37.29 -1.61 -9.17
CA VAL A 16 -37.12 -0.15 -9.15
C VAL A 16 -36.22 0.22 -10.32
N THR A 17 -36.85 0.57 -11.44
CA THR A 17 -36.29 1.39 -12.51
C THR A 17 -36.01 2.79 -11.96
N GLY A 18 -34.76 3.05 -11.60
CA GLY A 18 -34.24 4.40 -11.36
C GLY A 18 -33.81 5.01 -12.69
N ALA A 19 -34.70 5.80 -13.27
CA ALA A 19 -34.53 6.53 -14.51
C ALA A 19 -33.32 7.48 -14.46
N ALA A 20 -32.54 7.47 -15.54
CA ALA A 20 -31.62 8.54 -15.86
C ALA A 20 -32.44 9.77 -16.26
N SER A 21 -32.51 10.77 -15.38
CA SER A 21 -33.00 12.10 -15.74
C SER A 21 -31.90 12.84 -16.51
N THR A 22 -31.95 12.72 -17.83
CA THR A 22 -31.34 13.69 -18.75
C THR A 22 -32.20 14.95 -18.75
N SER A 23 -31.71 16.01 -18.10
CA SER A 23 -32.25 17.35 -18.33
C SER A 23 -31.72 17.86 -19.67
N THR A 24 -32.67 17.93 -20.61
CA THR A 24 -32.69 18.81 -21.77
C THR A 24 -32.32 20.24 -21.41
N SER A 25 -31.46 20.86 -22.22
CA SER A 25 -31.55 22.30 -22.48
C SER A 25 -31.35 22.53 -23.96
N THR A 26 -32.43 22.95 -24.62
CA THR A 26 -32.53 23.26 -26.04
C THR A 26 -32.44 24.76 -26.23
N ALA A 27 -31.61 25.15 -27.19
CA ALA A 27 -31.72 26.28 -28.11
C ALA A 27 -31.66 27.74 -27.60
N ALA A 28 -30.61 28.43 -28.06
CA ALA A 28 -30.78 29.73 -28.72
C ALA A 28 -29.77 29.82 -29.89
N SER A 29 -30.29 30.16 -31.07
CA SER A 29 -29.60 30.25 -32.36
C SER A 29 -29.20 31.69 -32.71
N ALA A 30 -28.10 31.87 -33.45
CA ALA A 30 -27.92 32.93 -34.46
C ALA A 30 -26.73 32.53 -35.38
N THR A 31 -26.96 32.08 -36.63
CA THR A 31 -26.75 32.79 -37.94
C THR A 31 -25.32 33.33 -38.15
N GLN A 32 -24.52 33.04 -39.20
CA GLN A 32 -24.69 32.95 -40.67
C GLN A 32 -23.51 32.11 -41.26
N SER A 33 -23.67 31.16 -42.18
CA SER A 33 -23.84 31.21 -43.66
C SER A 33 -22.55 31.33 -44.52
N GLY A 34 -22.41 30.38 -45.47
CA GLY A 34 -21.47 30.33 -46.61
C GLY A 34 -20.93 28.90 -46.82
N ALA A 35 -21.60 27.97 -47.52
CA ALA A 35 -21.65 27.78 -49.00
C ALA A 35 -20.22 27.60 -49.60
N THR A 36 -19.81 26.58 -50.37
CA THR A 36 -20.48 25.67 -51.33
C THR A 36 -19.51 24.53 -51.76
N THR A 37 -20.07 23.42 -52.28
CA THR A 37 -19.55 22.48 -53.32
C THR A 37 -18.62 21.30 -52.99
N ALA A 38 -19.13 20.10 -53.28
CA ALA A 38 -18.47 18.80 -53.52
C ALA A 38 -17.83 18.77 -54.96
N PRO A 39 -17.21 17.68 -55.52
CA PRO A 39 -17.33 16.25 -55.18
C PRO A 39 -16.07 15.34 -55.30
N ALA A 40 -16.35 14.07 -55.02
CA ALA A 40 -15.70 12.77 -55.18
C ALA A 40 -14.51 12.51 -56.14
N SER A 41 -13.73 11.50 -55.70
CA SER A 41 -13.13 10.35 -56.43
C SER A 41 -11.94 10.56 -57.38
N GLY A 42 -10.84 9.81 -57.16
CA GLY A 42 -9.79 9.61 -58.16
C GLY A 42 -8.52 8.93 -57.64
N ARG A 43 -8.13 7.83 -58.29
CA ARG A 43 -7.04 6.88 -58.02
C ARG A 43 -5.63 7.41 -58.33
N ALA A 44 -4.66 6.81 -57.64
CA ALA A 44 -3.36 6.29 -58.13
C ALA A 44 -2.05 7.11 -58.08
N ARG A 45 -1.08 6.45 -57.42
CA ARG A 45 0.36 6.28 -57.72
C ARG A 45 1.41 7.32 -57.26
N GLU A 46 2.44 6.70 -56.65
CA GLU A 46 3.88 6.97 -56.73
C GLU A 46 4.49 8.11 -55.91
N GLY A 47 5.20 7.67 -54.85
CA GLY A 47 6.62 7.96 -54.64
C GLY A 47 7.05 9.41 -54.59
N MET A 48 7.19 9.96 -53.38
CA MET A 48 8.23 10.94 -53.12
C MET A 48 8.70 10.84 -51.67
N LEU A 49 9.98 10.51 -51.55
CA LEU A 49 10.80 10.69 -50.35
C LEU A 49 10.64 12.14 -49.88
N ALA A 50 9.99 12.34 -48.73
CA ALA A 50 10.00 13.64 -48.06
C ALA A 50 11.28 13.71 -47.23
N GLU A 51 12.19 14.54 -47.72
CA GLU A 51 13.45 14.94 -47.13
C GLU A 51 13.27 15.38 -45.67
N LEU A 52 14.10 14.83 -44.79
CA LEU A 52 14.31 15.33 -43.43
C LEU A 52 14.98 16.71 -43.54
N PRO A 53 14.44 17.78 -42.92
CA PRO A 53 15.18 19.03 -42.83
C PRO A 53 16.41 18.85 -41.93
N THR A 54 17.58 18.79 -42.57
CA THR A 54 18.90 19.00 -41.97
C THR A 54 19.07 20.48 -41.62
N GLU A 55 18.66 20.86 -40.41
CA GLU A 55 19.25 22.01 -39.72
C GLU A 55 19.74 21.61 -38.34
N ARG A 56 21.05 21.36 -38.30
CA ARG A 56 21.84 21.09 -37.11
C ARG A 56 22.13 22.42 -36.41
N THR A 57 21.15 22.95 -35.68
CA THR A 57 21.43 24.00 -34.70
C THR A 57 22.15 23.35 -33.51
N ALA A 58 23.42 23.72 -33.35
CA ALA A 58 24.27 23.31 -32.25
C ALA A 58 23.64 23.70 -30.91
N ARG A 59 22.91 22.77 -30.28
CA ARG A 59 22.56 22.88 -28.87
C ARG A 59 23.83 22.67 -28.07
N THR A 60 24.36 23.77 -27.57
CA THR A 60 25.24 23.81 -26.41
C THR A 60 24.70 22.88 -25.33
N PRO A 61 25.54 21.99 -24.75
CA PRO A 61 25.10 21.14 -23.66
C PRO A 61 24.68 22.05 -22.50
N SER A 62 23.39 22.04 -22.18
CA SER A 62 22.87 22.67 -20.98
C SER A 62 23.50 21.95 -19.78
N VAL A 63 24.53 22.58 -19.22
CA VAL A 63 25.04 22.30 -17.89
C VAL A 63 23.93 22.73 -16.92
N SER A 64 22.98 21.85 -16.69
CA SER A 64 22.01 21.95 -15.59
C SER A 64 21.96 20.63 -14.81
N ALA A 65 23.11 19.94 -14.75
CA ALA A 65 23.37 18.79 -13.89
C ALA A 65 24.39 19.10 -12.78
N ALA A 66 24.52 20.37 -12.41
CA ALA A 66 25.34 20.83 -11.29
C ALA A 66 24.62 22.02 -10.61
N GLY A 67 23.50 21.73 -9.96
CA GLY A 67 22.72 22.73 -9.25
C GLY A 67 21.73 22.08 -8.29
N ALA A 68 21.99 22.25 -7.00
CA ALA A 68 21.11 21.96 -5.88
C ALA A 68 20.85 20.48 -5.53
N HIS A 69 21.87 19.82 -4.96
CA HIS A 69 21.65 19.15 -3.67
C HIS A 69 21.54 20.23 -2.57
N ALA A 70 20.65 21.21 -2.75
CA ALA A 70 20.21 22.05 -1.66
C ALA A 70 19.50 21.09 -0.70
N GLY A 71 20.09 20.92 0.47
CA GLY A 71 19.75 19.86 1.42
C GLY A 71 18.24 19.71 1.52
N ARG A 72 17.74 18.49 1.29
CA ARG A 72 16.37 18.17 1.70
C ARG A 72 16.26 18.64 3.15
N PRO A 73 15.27 19.49 3.49
CA PRO A 73 15.11 19.92 4.86
C PRO A 73 15.08 18.67 5.75
N ALA A 74 15.81 18.72 6.86
CA ALA A 74 15.79 17.65 7.84
C ALA A 74 14.33 17.30 8.14
N TRP A 75 14.02 16.00 8.14
CA TRP A 75 12.64 15.56 8.31
C TRP A 75 12.07 16.12 9.62
N ASN A 76 10.92 16.77 9.51
CA ASN A 76 10.18 17.34 10.63
C ASN A 76 8.71 16.95 10.50
N VAL A 77 8.22 16.15 11.47
CA VAL A 77 6.85 15.66 11.46
C VAL A 77 5.81 16.79 11.58
N GLN A 78 6.11 17.85 12.32
CA GLN A 78 5.22 19.01 12.46
C GLN A 78 5.05 19.73 11.12
N GLY A 79 6.18 20.01 10.45
CA GLY A 79 6.17 20.61 9.11
C GLY A 79 5.51 19.70 8.07
N ALA A 80 5.61 18.38 8.22
CA ALA A 80 4.90 17.42 7.37
C ALA A 80 3.38 17.47 7.57
N ILE A 81 2.91 17.63 8.81
CA ILE A 81 1.48 17.80 9.09
C ILE A 81 0.97 19.11 8.49
N GLU A 82 1.69 20.22 8.67
CA GLU A 82 1.33 21.53 8.09
C GLU A 82 1.29 21.48 6.55
N THR A 83 2.31 20.84 5.95
CA THR A 83 2.36 20.63 4.50
C THR A 83 1.16 19.81 4.02
N MET A 84 0.82 18.72 4.72
CA MET A 84 -0.30 17.87 4.34
C MET A 84 -1.66 18.52 4.59
N ALA A 85 -1.78 19.36 5.62
CA ALA A 85 -2.99 20.12 5.93
C ALA A 85 -3.28 21.20 4.87
N ALA A 86 -2.24 21.78 4.26
CA ALA A 86 -2.38 22.70 3.13
C ALA A 86 -2.86 22.01 1.83
N LEU A 87 -2.89 20.68 1.80
CA LEU A 87 -3.34 19.90 0.65
C LEU A 87 -4.81 19.51 0.78
N SER A 88 -5.51 19.53 -0.35
CA SER A 88 -6.92 19.14 -0.44
C SER A 88 -7.10 17.62 -0.18
N PRO A 89 -8.10 17.23 0.65
CA PRO A 89 -8.47 15.83 0.86
C PRO A 89 -9.31 15.26 -0.30
N GLU A 90 -9.85 16.12 -1.18
CA GLU A 90 -10.72 15.71 -2.28
C GLU A 90 -9.96 14.97 -3.38
N ARG A 91 -10.62 13.94 -3.92
CA ARG A 91 -10.07 13.16 -5.02
C ARG A 91 -10.22 13.93 -6.33
N LYS A 92 -9.10 14.21 -6.99
CA LYS A 92 -9.09 14.83 -8.32
C LYS A 92 -9.08 13.75 -9.41
N LYS A 93 -9.93 13.92 -10.44
CA LYS A 93 -9.87 13.08 -11.65
C LYS A 93 -8.53 13.32 -12.34
N ARG A 94 -7.97 12.27 -12.95
CA ARG A 94 -6.66 12.33 -13.60
C ARG A 94 -6.75 11.61 -14.93
N LEU A 95 -6.24 12.26 -15.98
CA LEU A 95 -6.23 11.67 -17.31
C LEU A 95 -5.46 10.34 -17.28
N PHE A 96 -6.11 9.27 -17.74
CA PHE A 96 -5.58 7.90 -17.77
C PHE A 96 -5.07 7.32 -16.42
N LYS A 97 -5.46 7.90 -15.27
CA LYS A 97 -5.03 7.43 -13.93
C LYS A 97 -6.20 7.36 -12.96
N LYS A 98 -6.10 6.50 -11.93
CA LYS A 98 -7.06 6.49 -10.81
C LYS A 98 -7.05 7.85 -10.11
N SER A 99 -8.24 8.34 -9.76
CA SER A 99 -8.39 9.56 -8.96
C SER A 99 -7.73 9.37 -7.59
N ALA A 100 -7.15 10.46 -7.10
CA ALA A 100 -6.32 10.45 -5.89
C ALA A 100 -6.37 11.85 -5.26
N SER A 101 -6.45 11.92 -3.93
CA SER A 101 -6.32 13.20 -3.24
C SER A 101 -4.85 13.65 -3.21
N PRO A 102 -4.57 14.96 -3.27
CA PRO A 102 -3.26 15.51 -3.00
C PRO A 102 -2.64 15.03 -1.68
N GLN A 103 -3.43 14.96 -0.59
CA GLN A 103 -2.98 14.42 0.69
C GLN A 103 -2.46 12.97 0.58
N TYR A 104 -3.20 12.08 -0.08
CA TYR A 104 -2.72 10.71 -0.32
C TYR A 104 -1.45 10.69 -1.17
N GLN A 105 -1.32 11.56 -2.19
CA GLN A 105 -0.12 11.61 -3.03
C GLN A 105 1.10 12.04 -2.23
N TYR A 106 0.94 13.01 -1.32
CA TYR A 106 1.97 13.40 -0.37
C TYR A 106 2.40 12.21 0.50
N ALA A 107 1.46 11.57 1.19
CA ALA A 107 1.74 10.42 2.05
C ALA A 107 2.38 9.24 1.28
N LYS A 108 2.01 9.04 0.01
CA LYS A 108 2.60 8.02 -0.87
C LYS A 108 4.07 8.30 -1.20
N GLY A 109 4.47 9.57 -1.27
CA GLY A 109 5.85 9.98 -1.56
C GLY A 109 6.83 9.80 -0.40
N LEU A 110 6.32 9.63 0.82
CA LEU A 110 7.12 9.46 2.03
C LEU A 110 7.77 8.06 2.11
N THR A 111 8.87 7.95 2.85
CA THR A 111 9.45 6.65 3.25
C THR A 111 8.53 5.95 4.27
N ALA A 112 8.74 4.66 4.50
CA ALA A 112 7.96 3.91 5.49
C ALA A 112 8.12 4.48 6.92
N GLU A 113 9.35 4.90 7.27
CA GLU A 113 9.65 5.53 8.56
C GLU A 113 8.96 6.88 8.70
N GLN A 114 9.07 7.74 7.68
CA GLN A 114 8.40 9.05 7.67
C GLN A 114 6.87 8.91 7.74
N ARG A 115 6.29 7.94 7.02
CA ARG A 115 4.87 7.59 7.15
C ARG A 115 4.53 7.17 8.57
N GLY A 116 5.37 6.36 9.21
CA GLY A 116 5.21 5.95 10.62
C GLY A 116 5.16 7.13 11.57
N GLN A 117 6.12 8.03 11.49
CA GLN A 117 6.18 9.21 12.36
C GLN A 117 4.98 10.14 12.13
N LEU A 118 4.63 10.40 10.87
CA LEU A 118 3.45 11.21 10.52
C LEU A 118 2.15 10.58 11.03
N GLU A 119 2.01 9.27 10.88
CA GLU A 119 0.85 8.52 11.33
C GLU A 119 0.65 8.59 12.85
N SER A 120 1.69 8.31 13.63
CA SER A 120 1.65 8.41 15.09
C SER A 120 1.28 9.81 15.56
N ALA A 121 1.85 10.85 14.93
CA ALA A 121 1.57 12.23 15.30
C ALA A 121 0.14 12.67 14.94
N LEU A 122 -0.37 12.26 13.77
CA LEU A 122 -1.76 12.51 13.39
C LEU A 122 -2.74 11.78 14.31
N GLU A 123 -2.40 10.55 14.70
CA GLU A 123 -3.21 9.79 15.64
C GLU A 123 -3.30 10.43 17.02
N GLN A 124 -2.17 10.87 17.58
CA GLN A 124 -2.16 11.61 18.83
C GLN A 124 -3.05 12.86 18.75
N ARG A 125 -3.08 13.55 17.61
CA ARG A 125 -3.90 14.75 17.41
C ARG A 125 -5.40 14.46 17.38
N PHE A 126 -5.87 13.49 16.60
CA PHE A 126 -7.32 13.22 16.55
C PHE A 126 -7.84 12.58 17.84
N ARG A 127 -6.95 11.94 18.63
CA ARG A 127 -7.26 11.40 19.96
C ARG A 127 -7.26 12.44 21.08
N ASN A 128 -6.62 13.58 20.89
CA ASN A 128 -6.47 14.59 21.95
C ASN A 128 -7.81 15.29 22.25
N PRO A 129 -8.47 15.03 23.39
CA PRO A 129 -9.76 15.65 23.70
C PRO A 129 -9.66 17.18 23.90
N ALA A 130 -8.47 17.71 24.21
CA ALA A 130 -8.25 19.14 24.37
C ALA A 130 -8.07 19.88 23.02
N ALA A 131 -7.93 19.16 21.90
CA ALA A 131 -7.81 19.77 20.58
C ALA A 131 -9.19 20.19 20.03
N PRO A 132 -9.27 21.33 19.30
CA PRO A 132 -10.49 21.73 18.60
C PRO A 132 -11.04 20.61 17.71
N ALA A 133 -12.37 20.50 17.58
CA ALA A 133 -13.00 19.46 16.77
C ALA A 133 -12.49 19.45 15.32
N GLU A 134 -12.39 20.63 14.69
CA GLU A 134 -11.86 20.79 13.33
C GLU A 134 -10.42 20.25 13.18
N ALA A 135 -9.57 20.48 14.19
CA ALA A 135 -8.21 19.98 14.18
C ALA A 135 -8.15 18.45 14.31
N ARG A 136 -9.06 17.87 15.11
CA ARG A 136 -9.19 16.41 15.24
C ARG A 136 -9.71 15.78 13.95
N ASP A 137 -10.73 16.36 13.33
CA ASP A 137 -11.32 15.87 12.09
C ASP A 137 -10.32 15.96 10.93
N SER A 138 -9.60 17.07 10.81
CA SER A 138 -8.52 17.24 9.83
C SER A 138 -7.40 16.20 10.02
N ALA A 139 -6.99 15.97 11.26
CA ALA A 139 -5.99 14.95 11.59
C ALA A 139 -6.46 13.54 11.23
N LEU A 140 -7.73 13.21 11.49
CA LEU A 140 -8.33 11.92 11.11
C LEU A 140 -8.32 11.73 9.58
N VAL A 141 -8.72 12.75 8.81
CA VAL A 141 -8.72 12.70 7.34
C VAL A 141 -7.31 12.50 6.77
N MET A 142 -6.32 13.21 7.32
CA MET A 142 -4.92 13.02 6.94
C MET A 142 -4.43 11.62 7.33
N TRP A 143 -4.76 11.13 8.52
CA TRP A 143 -4.40 9.79 8.97
C TRP A 143 -4.96 8.71 8.03
N LEU A 144 -6.22 8.83 7.60
CA LEU A 144 -6.82 7.93 6.60
C LEU A 144 -6.10 7.97 5.24
N SER A 145 -5.60 9.14 4.83
CA SER A 145 -4.78 9.28 3.63
C SER A 145 -3.42 8.57 3.76
N VAL A 146 -2.82 8.57 4.96
CA VAL A 146 -1.62 7.79 5.27
C VAL A 146 -1.92 6.29 5.21
N GLN A 147 -3.02 5.81 5.81
CA GLN A 147 -3.39 4.39 5.72
C GLN A 147 -3.65 3.96 4.26
N GLN A 148 -4.29 4.82 3.47
CA GLN A 148 -4.48 4.57 2.03
C GLN A 148 -3.14 4.46 1.30
N ALA A 149 -2.14 5.28 1.65
CA ALA A 149 -0.79 5.16 1.10
C ALA A 149 -0.16 3.81 1.44
N ARG A 150 -0.17 3.43 2.73
CA ARG A 150 0.37 2.15 3.21
C ARG A 150 -0.29 0.94 2.54
N LEU A 151 -1.62 0.90 2.46
CA LEU A 151 -2.38 -0.17 1.80
C LEU A 151 -2.04 -0.33 0.31
N ARG A 152 -1.46 0.70 -0.31
CA ARG A 152 -1.13 0.75 -1.74
C ARG A 152 0.36 0.83 -2.01
N THR A 153 1.21 0.75 -0.98
CA THR A 153 2.65 0.64 -1.15
C THR A 153 2.98 -0.76 -1.63
N HIS A 154 3.85 -0.83 -2.62
CA HIS A 154 4.41 -2.07 -3.15
C HIS A 154 5.93 -1.95 -3.17
N THR A 155 6.61 -3.09 -3.12
CA THR A 155 8.07 -3.18 -3.26
C THR A 155 8.48 -2.93 -4.72
N ALA A 156 9.77 -2.71 -4.97
CA ALA A 156 10.25 -2.57 -6.35
C ALA A 156 10.10 -3.90 -7.10
N GLY A 157 10.44 -5.03 -6.46
CA GLY A 157 10.27 -6.37 -7.04
C GLY A 157 8.82 -6.67 -7.42
N HIS A 158 7.87 -6.38 -6.52
CA HIS A 158 6.45 -6.61 -6.80
C HIS A 158 5.91 -5.72 -7.92
N ARG A 159 6.38 -4.46 -8.04
CA ARG A 159 6.06 -3.60 -9.18
C ARG A 159 6.59 -4.16 -10.50
N ASN A 160 7.85 -4.57 -10.53
CA ASN A 160 8.49 -5.10 -11.73
C ASN A 160 7.79 -6.37 -12.21
N HIS A 161 7.45 -7.27 -11.29
CA HIS A 161 6.70 -8.48 -11.60
C HIS A 161 5.31 -8.16 -12.20
N HIS A 162 4.57 -7.22 -11.59
CA HIS A 162 3.28 -6.79 -12.12
C HIS A 162 3.40 -6.17 -13.53
N ASN A 163 4.44 -5.38 -13.79
CA ASN A 163 4.70 -4.81 -15.10
C ASN A 163 5.01 -5.90 -16.14
N LEU A 164 5.75 -6.95 -15.76
CA LEU A 164 6.03 -8.10 -16.62
C LEU A 164 4.74 -8.86 -16.95
N GLU A 165 3.87 -9.13 -15.97
CA GLU A 165 2.56 -9.76 -16.20
C GLU A 165 1.68 -8.94 -17.16
N GLN A 166 1.69 -7.61 -17.03
CA GLN A 166 0.92 -6.71 -17.90
C GLN A 166 1.45 -6.75 -19.34
N PHE A 167 2.77 -6.82 -19.50
CA PHE A 167 3.42 -6.96 -20.80
C PHE A 167 3.12 -8.31 -21.47
N GLN A 168 3.21 -9.41 -20.72
CA GLN A 168 2.89 -10.74 -21.23
C GLN A 168 1.43 -10.83 -21.68
N LEU A 169 0.50 -10.28 -20.91
CA LEU A 169 -0.91 -10.25 -21.29
C LEU A 169 -1.15 -9.44 -22.58
N ALA A 170 -0.46 -8.31 -22.73
CA ALA A 170 -0.50 -7.51 -23.96
C ALA A 170 0.03 -8.30 -25.17
N ALA A 171 1.11 -9.07 -24.98
CA ALA A 171 1.74 -9.86 -26.03
C ALA A 171 0.89 -11.04 -26.52
N MET A 172 -0.04 -11.55 -25.70
CA MET A 172 -0.92 -12.67 -26.07
C MET A 172 -1.97 -12.34 -27.15
N SER A 173 -1.99 -11.10 -27.68
CA SER A 173 -2.89 -10.68 -28.78
C SER A 173 -4.36 -11.02 -28.54
N LEU A 174 -4.81 -10.96 -27.29
CA LEU A 174 -6.19 -11.29 -26.92
C LEU A 174 -7.17 -10.23 -27.45
N PRO A 175 -8.43 -10.59 -27.75
CA PRO A 175 -9.50 -9.64 -28.01
C PRO A 175 -9.64 -8.59 -26.89
N ILE A 176 -9.99 -7.35 -27.24
CA ILE A 176 -10.09 -6.21 -26.30
C ILE A 176 -10.89 -6.53 -25.02
N PRO A 177 -12.07 -7.20 -25.07
CA PRO A 177 -12.82 -7.53 -23.85
C PRO A 177 -12.05 -8.46 -22.92
N LEU A 178 -11.32 -9.44 -23.47
CA LEU A 178 -10.53 -10.39 -22.70
C LEU A 178 -9.26 -9.72 -22.14
N LEU A 179 -8.63 -8.81 -22.89
CA LEU A 179 -7.56 -7.95 -22.38
C LEU A 179 -8.05 -7.10 -21.19
N ALA A 180 -9.20 -6.44 -21.32
CA ALA A 180 -9.76 -5.61 -20.25
C ALA A 180 -10.05 -6.42 -18.97
N LEU A 181 -10.61 -7.63 -19.13
CA LEU A 181 -10.84 -8.56 -18.02
C LEU A 181 -9.51 -9.03 -17.40
N GLY A 182 -8.53 -9.39 -18.22
CA GLY A 182 -7.20 -9.78 -17.78
C GLY A 182 -6.50 -8.67 -16.98
N TYR A 183 -6.52 -7.43 -17.48
CA TYR A 183 -5.96 -6.28 -16.77
C TYR A 183 -6.68 -6.01 -15.45
N ARG A 184 -8.01 -6.13 -15.41
CA ARG A 184 -8.79 -5.96 -14.18
C ARG A 184 -8.42 -7.03 -13.15
N THR A 185 -8.30 -8.30 -13.55
CA THR A 185 -7.96 -9.40 -12.63
C THR A 185 -6.51 -9.32 -12.14
N GLN A 186 -5.56 -8.97 -13.00
CA GLN A 186 -4.17 -8.72 -12.60
C GLN A 186 -4.08 -7.56 -11.59
N ARG A 187 -4.76 -6.44 -11.88
CA ARG A 187 -4.80 -5.28 -10.99
C ARG A 187 -5.36 -5.63 -9.61
N ARG A 188 -6.45 -6.41 -9.57
CA ARG A 188 -7.02 -6.88 -8.31
C ARG A 188 -6.03 -7.77 -7.55
N ARG A 189 -5.34 -8.69 -8.21
CA ARG A 189 -4.30 -9.53 -7.58
C ARG A 189 -3.17 -8.68 -7.00
N TYR A 190 -2.65 -7.73 -7.79
CA TYR A 190 -1.61 -6.79 -7.36
C TYR A 190 -2.00 -5.98 -6.12
N TYR A 191 -3.22 -5.44 -6.07
CA TYR A 191 -3.70 -4.67 -4.91
C TYR A 191 -4.25 -5.52 -3.75
N SER A 192 -4.47 -6.83 -3.92
CA SER A 192 -4.91 -7.73 -2.83
C SER A 192 -3.82 -8.71 -2.38
N SER A 193 -2.61 -8.58 -2.89
CA SER A 193 -1.47 -9.42 -2.51
C SER A 193 -0.99 -9.17 -1.07
N PRO A 194 -0.71 -10.20 -0.28
CA PRO A 194 -0.18 -10.07 1.09
C PRO A 194 1.28 -9.57 1.12
N MET A 195 1.98 -9.55 -0.02
CA MET A 195 3.40 -9.15 -0.11
C MET A 195 3.62 -7.63 -0.02
N ARG A 196 2.57 -6.83 0.21
CA ARG A 196 2.72 -5.38 0.37
C ARG A 196 3.39 -5.07 1.72
N PRO A 197 4.47 -4.28 1.73
CA PRO A 197 5.34 -4.17 2.91
C PRO A 197 4.67 -3.51 4.12
N GLU A 198 3.66 -2.66 3.88
CA GLU A 198 2.97 -1.91 4.94
C GLU A 198 1.52 -2.36 5.14
N TYR A 199 1.09 -3.47 4.50
CA TYR A 199 -0.31 -3.92 4.57
C TYR A 199 -0.72 -4.27 5.99
N ARG A 200 0.07 -5.10 6.68
CA ARG A 200 -0.21 -5.54 8.06
C ARG A 200 -0.38 -4.35 8.99
N THR A 201 0.58 -3.43 8.98
CA THR A 201 0.54 -2.20 9.79
C THR A 201 -0.73 -1.40 9.52
N ALA A 202 -1.06 -1.16 8.24
CA ALA A 202 -2.24 -0.38 7.90
C ALA A 202 -3.55 -1.08 8.33
N PHE A 203 -3.67 -2.39 8.09
CA PHE A 203 -4.87 -3.14 8.44
C PHE A 203 -5.05 -3.20 9.97
N ASN A 204 -3.99 -3.48 10.73
CA ASN A 204 -4.06 -3.52 12.19
C ASN A 204 -4.36 -2.13 12.76
N ASN A 205 -3.87 -1.05 12.14
CA ASN A 205 -4.26 0.31 12.50
C ASN A 205 -5.76 0.56 12.31
N PHE A 206 -6.36 0.07 11.22
CA PHE A 206 -7.82 0.11 11.06
C PHE A 206 -8.52 -0.68 12.17
N MET A 207 -8.12 -1.93 12.42
CA MET A 207 -8.74 -2.76 13.47
C MET A 207 -8.64 -2.10 14.85
N ARG A 208 -7.47 -1.60 15.21
CA ARG A 208 -7.21 -0.94 16.49
C ARG A 208 -8.07 0.30 16.68
N VAL A 209 -8.15 1.20 15.69
CA VAL A 209 -8.94 2.43 15.81
C VAL A 209 -10.45 2.15 15.78
N ILE A 210 -10.90 1.18 14.99
CA ILE A 210 -12.33 0.79 14.94
C ILE A 210 -12.74 0.09 16.24
N GLY A 211 -11.86 -0.72 16.83
CA GLY A 211 -12.13 -1.50 18.05
C GLY A 211 -11.98 -0.69 19.34
N ASP A 212 -11.47 0.54 19.27
CA ASP A 212 -11.16 1.34 20.45
C ASP A 212 -12.42 1.98 21.06
N PRO A 213 -12.85 1.55 22.27
CA PRO A 213 -14.07 2.09 22.89
C PRO A 213 -13.88 3.50 23.47
N SER A 214 -12.64 3.99 23.62
CA SER A 214 -12.37 5.36 24.10
C SER A 214 -12.66 6.42 23.04
N LEU A 215 -12.75 6.02 21.77
CA LEU A 215 -13.10 6.90 20.66
C LEU A 215 -14.61 7.02 20.49
N SER A 216 -15.06 8.18 20.02
CA SER A 216 -16.47 8.37 19.70
C SER A 216 -16.93 7.41 18.60
N GLN A 217 -18.20 7.01 18.66
CA GLN A 217 -18.78 6.12 17.66
C GLN A 217 -18.69 6.70 16.24
N ALA A 218 -18.78 8.03 16.08
CA ALA A 218 -18.64 8.71 14.79
C ALA A 218 -17.23 8.51 14.18
N VAL A 219 -16.16 8.59 14.99
CA VAL A 219 -14.79 8.34 14.52
C VAL A 219 -14.63 6.88 14.11
N ARG A 220 -15.08 5.94 14.97
CA ARG A 220 -15.01 4.50 14.69
C ARG A 220 -15.76 4.14 13.39
N GLN A 221 -16.96 4.68 13.19
CA GLN A 221 -17.76 4.49 11.97
C GLN A 221 -17.10 5.10 10.74
N THR A 222 -16.52 6.30 10.85
CA THR A 222 -15.80 6.95 9.73
C THR A 222 -14.63 6.09 9.25
N VAL A 223 -13.87 5.53 10.18
CA VAL A 223 -12.74 4.65 9.90
C VAL A 223 -13.22 3.31 9.30
N ALA A 224 -14.29 2.74 9.83
CA ALA A 224 -14.93 1.52 9.31
C ALA A 224 -15.45 1.70 7.87
N GLN A 225 -16.13 2.82 7.58
CA GLN A 225 -16.60 3.16 6.23
C GLN A 225 -15.43 3.32 5.27
N ARG A 226 -14.31 3.90 5.72
CA ARG A 226 -13.10 4.00 4.89
C ARG A 226 -12.51 2.61 4.60
N LEU A 227 -12.50 1.70 5.57
CA LEU A 227 -12.06 0.32 5.36
C LEU A 227 -12.98 -0.41 4.36
N GLU A 228 -14.29 -0.22 4.46
CA GLU A 228 -15.27 -0.78 3.52
C GLU A 228 -15.08 -0.23 2.10
N TYR A 229 -14.77 1.06 1.98
CA TYR A 229 -14.37 1.65 0.71
C TYR A 229 -13.12 0.95 0.12
N HIS A 230 -12.14 0.63 0.95
CA HIS A 230 -10.96 -0.14 0.54
C HIS A 230 -11.27 -1.59 0.16
N LEU A 231 -12.26 -2.19 0.79
CA LEU A 231 -12.75 -3.54 0.50
C LEU A 231 -13.43 -3.59 -0.87
N ARG A 232 -14.37 -2.68 -1.13
CA ARG A 232 -15.29 -2.73 -2.28
C ARG A 232 -14.80 -1.96 -3.50
N SER A 233 -14.23 -0.78 -3.31
CA SER A 233 -13.94 0.17 -4.40
C SER A 233 -12.46 0.16 -4.80
N GLU A 234 -11.55 0.11 -3.84
CA GLU A 234 -10.12 0.04 -4.14
C GLU A 234 -9.59 -1.38 -4.24
N GLU A 235 -10.32 -2.35 -3.69
CA GLU A 235 -9.95 -3.77 -3.63
C GLU A 235 -8.56 -4.02 -3.02
N THR A 236 -8.15 -3.18 -2.06
CA THR A 236 -6.81 -3.22 -1.45
C THR A 236 -6.67 -4.16 -0.26
N ILE A 237 -7.78 -4.80 0.13
CA ILE A 237 -7.80 -5.77 1.24
C ILE A 237 -7.41 -7.15 0.72
N VAL A 238 -6.49 -7.79 1.45
CA VAL A 238 -6.00 -9.14 1.17
C VAL A 238 -7.15 -10.15 1.29
N ARG A 239 -7.03 -11.28 0.59
CA ARG A 239 -8.14 -12.20 0.36
C ARG A 239 -8.73 -12.78 1.65
N HIS A 240 -7.88 -13.16 2.60
CA HIS A 240 -8.34 -13.73 3.85
C HIS A 240 -9.09 -12.71 4.71
N GLU A 241 -8.51 -11.53 4.91
CA GLU A 241 -9.13 -10.44 5.68
C GLU A 241 -10.40 -9.92 4.99
N ARG A 242 -10.47 -9.99 3.65
CA ARG A 242 -11.72 -9.72 2.91
C ARG A 242 -12.83 -10.71 3.25
N GLN A 243 -12.51 -11.98 3.42
CA GLN A 243 -13.49 -13.00 3.83
C GLN A 243 -13.96 -12.71 5.26
N LEU A 244 -13.03 -12.45 6.19
CA LEU A 244 -13.35 -12.11 7.57
C LEU A 244 -14.24 -10.86 7.67
N LEU A 245 -13.90 -9.79 6.93
CA LEU A 245 -14.74 -8.59 6.86
C LEU A 245 -16.11 -8.85 6.25
N GLY A 246 -16.23 -9.81 5.33
CA GLY A 246 -17.51 -10.22 4.76
C GLY A 246 -18.41 -10.97 5.75
N VAL A 247 -17.81 -11.73 6.68
CA VAL A 247 -18.53 -12.50 7.70
C VAL A 247 -18.88 -11.64 8.91
N HIS A 248 -17.93 -10.86 9.43
CA HIS A 248 -18.07 -10.16 10.71
C HIS A 248 -18.40 -8.66 10.56
N GLY A 249 -18.22 -8.10 9.37
CA GLY A 249 -18.18 -6.65 9.18
C GLY A 249 -16.93 -6.02 9.82
N ALA A 250 -16.69 -4.74 9.54
CA ALA A 250 -15.51 -4.04 10.06
C ALA A 250 -15.55 -3.83 11.58
N MET A 251 -16.72 -3.47 12.11
CA MET A 251 -16.91 -3.25 13.56
C MET A 251 -16.76 -4.56 14.34
N GLY A 252 -17.48 -5.61 13.94
CA GLY A 252 -17.45 -6.89 14.64
C GLY A 252 -16.07 -7.56 14.60
N LEU A 253 -15.34 -7.45 13.48
CA LEU A 253 -13.98 -7.97 13.38
C LEU A 253 -12.99 -7.19 14.28
N ALA A 254 -13.14 -5.87 14.36
CA ALA A 254 -12.30 -5.06 15.23
C ALA A 254 -12.59 -5.29 16.72
N GLU A 255 -13.86 -5.45 17.09
CA GLU A 255 -14.30 -5.73 18.46
C GLU A 255 -13.89 -7.12 18.95
N SER A 256 -13.68 -8.07 18.04
CA SER A 256 -13.09 -9.38 18.39
C SER A 256 -11.59 -9.30 18.70
N GLY A 257 -10.97 -8.11 18.60
CA GLY A 257 -9.53 -7.94 18.78
C GLY A 257 -8.69 -8.54 17.64
N TYR A 258 -9.26 -8.67 16.44
CA TYR A 258 -8.53 -9.28 15.32
C TYR A 258 -7.32 -8.45 14.92
N GLU A 259 -6.18 -9.12 14.78
CA GLU A 259 -4.97 -8.57 14.20
C GLU A 259 -4.37 -9.55 13.19
N VAL A 260 -3.79 -9.00 12.12
CA VAL A 260 -3.01 -9.80 11.17
C VAL A 260 -1.69 -10.17 11.83
N ASP A 261 -1.47 -11.47 12.02
CA ASP A 261 -0.27 -12.02 12.64
C ASP A 261 0.98 -11.84 11.76
N THR A 262 2.13 -11.80 12.42
CA THR A 262 3.48 -11.82 11.87
C THR A 262 3.87 -13.11 11.16
N ASN A 263 3.25 -14.24 11.50
CA ASN A 263 3.54 -15.55 10.90
C ASN A 263 2.82 -15.78 9.56
N TYR A 264 1.74 -15.04 9.30
CA TYR A 264 0.95 -15.16 8.07
C TYR A 264 0.50 -16.60 7.74
N ASP A 265 0.29 -17.46 8.74
CA ASP A 265 -0.06 -18.88 8.52
C ASP A 265 -1.38 -19.06 7.75
N HIS A 266 -2.28 -18.08 7.87
CA HIS A 266 -3.57 -18.03 7.17
C HIS A 266 -3.49 -17.57 5.70
N VAL A 267 -2.34 -17.01 5.30
CA VAL A 267 -2.16 -16.48 3.95
C VAL A 267 -1.78 -17.60 3.00
N ASN A 268 -2.39 -17.63 1.82
CA ASN A 268 -2.02 -18.58 0.78
C ASN A 268 -1.53 -17.84 -0.47
N LEU A 269 -0.21 -17.84 -0.67
CA LEU A 269 0.43 -17.18 -1.80
C LEU A 269 0.08 -17.91 -3.11
N SER A 270 -0.28 -17.16 -4.15
CA SER A 270 -0.38 -17.70 -5.51
C SER A 270 0.99 -18.15 -6.05
N ALA A 271 1.01 -18.93 -7.13
CA ALA A 271 2.26 -19.40 -7.73
C ALA A 271 3.21 -18.24 -8.07
N LEU A 272 2.66 -17.17 -8.64
CA LEU A 272 3.41 -15.97 -9.03
C LEU A 272 3.95 -15.21 -7.82
N GLU A 273 3.16 -15.10 -6.75
CA GLU A 273 3.63 -14.47 -5.49
C GLU A 273 4.73 -15.28 -4.81
N ARG A 274 4.66 -16.62 -4.89
CA ARG A 274 5.73 -17.48 -4.36
C ARG A 274 7.02 -17.31 -5.14
N GLU A 275 6.95 -17.28 -6.47
CA GLU A 275 8.09 -17.04 -7.33
C GLU A 275 8.73 -15.69 -7.03
N ALA A 276 7.94 -14.61 -7.00
CA ALA A 276 8.43 -13.27 -6.66
C ALA A 276 9.07 -13.21 -5.27
N ALA A 277 8.50 -13.90 -4.27
CA ALA A 277 9.07 -13.97 -2.93
C ALA A 277 10.41 -14.74 -2.89
N ILE A 278 10.56 -15.76 -3.72
CA ILE A 278 11.79 -16.58 -3.82
C ILE A 278 12.88 -15.81 -4.58
N GLU A 279 12.54 -15.20 -5.73
CA GLU A 279 13.47 -14.41 -6.55
C GLU A 279 14.04 -13.22 -5.78
N SER A 280 13.22 -12.56 -4.96
CA SER A 280 13.70 -11.46 -4.11
C SER A 280 14.64 -11.93 -3.00
N ARG A 281 14.80 -13.25 -2.79
CA ARG A 281 15.54 -13.86 -1.66
C ARG A 281 15.05 -13.34 -0.29
N GLY A 282 13.76 -13.01 -0.23
CA GLY A 282 13.12 -12.42 0.95
C GLY A 282 13.43 -10.93 1.14
N ARG A 283 14.15 -10.26 0.23
CA ARG A 283 14.35 -8.81 0.30
C ARG A 283 13.01 -8.12 0.10
N GLU A 284 12.68 -7.20 1.01
CA GLU A 284 11.44 -6.41 1.01
C GLU A 284 10.14 -7.22 1.19
N VAL A 285 10.22 -8.54 1.44
CA VAL A 285 9.07 -9.42 1.68
C VAL A 285 9.10 -9.87 3.15
N PRO A 286 7.96 -9.95 3.86
CA PRO A 286 7.92 -10.53 5.20
C PRO A 286 8.58 -11.91 5.24
N SER A 287 9.49 -12.14 6.19
CA SER A 287 10.28 -13.38 6.29
C SER A 287 9.40 -14.63 6.35
N ALA A 288 8.26 -14.57 7.04
CA ALA A 288 7.34 -15.69 7.13
C ALA A 288 6.73 -16.06 5.77
N LEU A 289 6.36 -15.07 4.95
CA LEU A 289 5.86 -15.30 3.58
C LEU A 289 6.95 -15.86 2.66
N HIS A 290 8.20 -15.41 2.81
CA HIS A 290 9.33 -15.98 2.06
C HIS A 290 9.60 -17.43 2.46
N ILE A 291 9.61 -17.74 3.75
CA ILE A 291 9.76 -19.11 4.27
C ILE A 291 8.62 -20.00 3.80
N GLN A 292 7.38 -19.51 3.83
CA GLN A 292 6.20 -20.23 3.33
C GLN A 292 6.31 -20.54 1.83
N ALA A 293 6.74 -19.56 1.02
CA ALA A 293 6.97 -19.74 -0.41
C ALA A 293 8.01 -20.84 -0.67
N LEU A 294 9.16 -20.78 0.02
CA LEU A 294 10.22 -21.78 -0.08
C LEU A 294 9.74 -23.18 0.32
N ARG A 295 9.02 -23.32 1.46
CA ARG A 295 8.45 -24.60 1.91
C ARG A 295 7.51 -25.18 0.86
N THR A 296 6.62 -24.36 0.33
CA THR A 296 5.61 -24.78 -0.65
C THR A 296 6.27 -25.22 -1.96
N GLU A 297 7.17 -24.41 -2.52
CA GLU A 297 7.85 -24.77 -3.77
C GLU A 297 8.81 -25.96 -3.60
N ARG A 298 9.42 -26.11 -2.42
CA ARG A 298 10.23 -27.31 -2.11
C ARG A 298 9.36 -28.57 -2.15
N SER A 299 8.20 -28.55 -1.52
CA SER A 299 7.28 -29.71 -1.50
C SER A 299 6.75 -30.10 -2.89
N ARG A 300 6.77 -29.17 -3.85
CA ARG A 300 6.36 -29.39 -5.24
C ARG A 300 7.50 -29.87 -6.14
N ALA A 301 8.75 -29.66 -5.73
CA ALA A 301 9.91 -30.07 -6.50
C ALA A 301 10.19 -31.57 -6.29
N ALA A 302 10.56 -32.28 -7.34
CA ALA A 302 10.93 -33.69 -7.25
C ALA A 302 12.11 -33.89 -6.28
N ASN A 303 12.00 -34.87 -5.39
CA ASN A 303 13.06 -35.22 -4.44
C ASN A 303 14.35 -35.54 -5.20
N GLY A 304 15.47 -34.97 -4.75
CA GLY A 304 16.79 -35.15 -5.38
C GLY A 304 17.10 -34.20 -6.54
N ALA A 305 16.11 -33.51 -7.12
CA ALA A 305 16.35 -32.53 -8.18
C ALA A 305 17.19 -31.34 -7.68
N LEU A 306 18.00 -30.75 -8.56
CA LEU A 306 18.82 -29.56 -8.24
C LEU A 306 17.99 -28.43 -7.63
N ARG A 307 16.77 -28.21 -8.15
CA ARG A 307 15.82 -27.22 -7.60
C ARG A 307 15.42 -27.56 -6.17
N HIS A 308 15.11 -28.82 -5.85
CA HIS A 308 14.78 -29.25 -4.49
C HIS A 308 15.95 -29.00 -3.53
N GLN A 309 17.17 -29.34 -3.94
CA GLN A 309 18.38 -29.11 -3.13
C GLN A 309 18.63 -27.62 -2.88
N TRP A 310 18.51 -26.78 -3.92
CA TRP A 310 18.65 -25.33 -3.80
C TRP A 310 17.59 -24.74 -2.86
N LEU A 311 16.31 -25.08 -3.04
CA LEU A 311 15.21 -24.62 -2.18
C LEU A 311 15.41 -25.05 -0.73
N THR A 312 15.97 -26.24 -0.49
CA THR A 312 16.28 -26.74 0.86
C THR A 312 17.35 -25.87 1.53
N ARG A 313 18.44 -25.54 0.83
CA ARG A 313 19.49 -24.65 1.35
C ARG A 313 18.95 -23.25 1.65
N GLU A 314 18.21 -22.67 0.72
CA GLU A 314 17.60 -21.34 0.90
C GLU A 314 16.61 -21.33 2.08
N LEU A 315 15.81 -22.38 2.24
CA LEU A 315 14.88 -22.49 3.36
C LEU A 315 15.59 -22.53 4.71
N HIS A 316 16.66 -23.31 4.84
CA HIS A 316 17.47 -23.34 6.06
C HIS A 316 18.10 -21.98 6.35
N ALA A 317 18.66 -21.31 5.33
CA ALA A 317 19.24 -19.98 5.48
C ALA A 317 18.19 -18.92 5.86
N ALA A 318 16.98 -19.01 5.31
CA ALA A 318 15.86 -18.11 5.64
C ALA A 318 15.38 -18.33 7.08
N GLN A 319 15.25 -19.59 7.51
CA GLN A 319 14.86 -19.93 8.89
C GLN A 319 15.91 -19.48 9.92
N ALA A 320 17.20 -19.68 9.61
CA ALA A 320 18.29 -19.21 10.47
C ALA A 320 18.27 -17.69 10.64
N ARG A 321 18.09 -16.93 9.54
CA ARG A 321 17.94 -15.47 9.57
C ARG A 321 16.73 -15.03 10.40
N ALA A 322 15.58 -15.72 10.25
CA ALA A 322 14.38 -15.40 11.01
C ALA A 322 14.54 -15.68 12.52
N GLY A 323 15.19 -16.79 12.89
CA GLY A 323 15.47 -17.12 14.29
C GLY A 323 16.42 -16.14 14.98
N GLN A 324 17.41 -15.61 14.27
CA GLN A 324 18.33 -14.59 14.80
C GLN A 324 17.66 -13.23 14.99
N GLY A 325 16.70 -12.87 14.13
CA GLY A 325 15.94 -11.61 14.24
C GLY A 325 14.98 -11.58 15.43
N GLY A 326 14.43 -12.72 15.85
CA GLY A 326 13.54 -12.81 17.03
C GLY A 326 14.29 -12.69 18.36
N ALA A 327 15.54 -13.17 18.42
CA ALA A 327 16.37 -13.07 19.63
C ALA A 327 16.85 -11.63 19.91
N ALA A 328 17.07 -10.82 18.88
CA ALA A 328 17.51 -9.42 19.04
C ALA A 328 16.41 -8.51 19.63
N THR A 329 15.13 -8.83 19.42
CA THR A 329 13.99 -8.09 19.99
C THR A 329 13.62 -8.52 21.41
N ALA A 330 14.04 -9.71 21.86
CA ALA A 330 13.79 -10.20 23.22
C ALA A 330 14.82 -9.71 24.27
N SER A 331 15.91 -9.06 23.83
CA SER A 331 17.01 -8.58 24.68
C SER A 331 17.09 -7.05 24.77
N ALA A 332 15.96 -6.35 24.62
CA ALA A 332 15.84 -4.92 24.91
C ALA A 332 15.05 -4.69 26.21
N GLY A 333 15.41 -5.41 27.27
CA GLY A 333 15.26 -4.91 28.64
C GLY A 333 16.45 -3.98 28.96
N PRO A 334 16.34 -3.07 29.94
CA PRO A 334 17.39 -2.12 30.23
C PRO A 334 18.61 -2.86 30.81
N SER A 335 19.55 -3.23 29.95
CA SER A 335 20.89 -3.57 30.38
C SER A 335 21.53 -2.30 30.92
N SER A 336 21.50 -2.16 32.25
CA SER A 336 22.43 -1.32 32.97
C SER A 336 23.84 -1.68 32.51
N CYS A 337 24.47 -0.79 31.76
CA CYS A 337 25.87 -0.89 31.41
C CYS A 337 26.67 -0.89 32.72
N LEU A 338 27.11 -2.07 33.18
CA LEU A 338 28.18 -2.16 34.17
C LEU A 338 29.45 -1.65 33.47
N LEU A 339 29.74 -0.37 33.71
CA LEU A 339 31.01 0.26 33.42
C LEU A 339 32.10 -0.53 34.14
N TYR A 340 32.78 -1.40 33.39
CA TYR A 340 34.04 -1.99 33.80
C TYR A 340 35.11 -0.89 33.73
N THR A 341 35.28 -0.16 34.83
CA THR A 341 36.39 0.79 34.96
C THR A 341 37.64 0.04 35.37
N SER A 342 38.57 -0.06 34.43
CA SER A 342 39.97 -0.44 34.63
C SER A 342 40.64 0.39 35.74
N PRO A 343 41.31 -0.20 36.75
CA PRO A 343 42.08 0.57 37.71
C PRO A 343 43.45 0.92 37.12
N SER A 344 43.66 2.21 36.85
CA SER A 344 44.96 2.77 36.50
C SER A 344 45.87 2.87 37.73
N PRO A 345 47.17 2.50 37.66
CA PRO A 345 48.07 2.44 38.81
C PRO A 345 48.94 3.70 38.94
N ARG A 346 48.91 4.35 40.13
CA ARG A 346 49.88 5.32 40.72
C ARG A 346 49.10 6.35 41.54
N ASP A 347 49.48 6.80 42.73
CA ASP A 347 50.67 6.64 43.57
C ASP A 347 50.34 7.33 44.91
N LYS A 348 51.01 6.91 46.01
CA LYS A 348 51.22 7.67 47.27
C LYS A 348 49.96 7.95 48.13
N ARG A 349 49.87 7.58 49.41
CA ARG A 349 50.86 7.68 50.50
C ARG A 349 50.27 7.03 51.78
N GLN A 350 51.17 6.55 52.64
CA GLN A 350 51.04 6.43 54.10
C GLN A 350 50.10 5.35 54.67
N SER A 351 50.69 4.26 55.17
CA SER A 351 50.83 4.09 56.63
C SER A 351 51.59 2.82 57.03
N ARG A 352 52.64 3.06 57.84
CA ARG A 352 53.13 2.26 58.98
C ARG A 352 53.88 0.94 58.72
N MET A 353 55.19 1.02 58.96
CA MET A 353 56.03 -0.09 59.42
C MET A 353 55.56 -0.63 60.77
N PRO A 354 55.97 -1.88 61.09
CA PRO A 354 56.67 -2.10 62.35
C PRO A 354 58.04 -2.78 62.17
N SER A 355 59.03 -2.21 62.87
CA SER A 355 60.10 -2.81 63.67
C SER A 355 60.75 -4.16 63.29
N SER A 356 62.10 -4.13 63.23
CA SER A 356 63.07 -4.96 63.99
C SER A 356 64.15 -5.62 63.13
N ALA A 357 65.38 -5.08 63.19
CA ALA A 357 66.66 -5.78 63.44
C ALA A 357 67.80 -4.77 63.33
#